data_AF-A0A3M6XME3-F1
#
_entry.id   AF-A0A3M6XME3-F1
#
_cell.length_a   1.000
_cell.length_b   1.000
_cell.length_c   1.000
_cell.angle_alpha   90.00
_cell.angle_beta   90.00
_cell.angle_gamma   90.00
#
_symmetry.space_group_name_H-M   'P 1'
#
loop_
_entity.id
_entity.type
_entity.pdbx_description
1 polymer ?
#
loop_
_entity_poly.entity_id
_entity_poly.type
_entity_poly.pdbx_seq_one_letter_code
_entity_poly.pdbx_strand_id
1 'polypeptide(L)'
;MDHAFPPRDWQPTKPPEPGEEDISSRLPSLISLLNHQTKCIYTKPYQPRYWHERAKTLTALRYPELAVADAQKAITLCRSALDRFSDHANPWRLGHAAGFWMRSGGSSDADDDDDDDVVATHDDQLEQRLADLHSEAFELQIRNLYYFPNYLEGRVRSRLYPWMRTEHRGRSDELIRRVNWEFAGSSRGRGKEIKACNGVSVDEGAPFCVLQRHAFGKGTRDGQDDSDVLGVFAARDIPKGTPILVDPSETWGCIGPGSKRRSSGNPHDGRGCTDPIHPNLPSEDTSQDLRWIRERTGSAAADVLLRCRFLIRSIQDQTPHPLSHPLIARLTPTYRKEKISLFSLDHDIIVPNECLQQFGIDIFANPAYDTWVLFTLAARIENNSWSDPVHKCVSPLFSLFNHSCTPNVDWTIGRDHTTLWVRSSRDVVRGEQLFVMYDHFLLGQPLYERRKRLRRWLDADCQCSLCLQEEKEEARLRGERDKRCDCGCGRCNEGAQTSLWDIEQKPVFPEDSYRVEHRGMRE
;
A
#
# COMPACT_ATOMS: atom_id res chain seq x y z
N MET A 1 4.52 5.69 -17.01
CA MET A 1 4.24 4.34 -17.54
C MET A 1 5.47 3.82 -18.27
N ASP A 2 5.79 2.53 -18.19
CA ASP A 2 7.09 2.05 -18.71
C ASP A 2 7.07 1.59 -20.17
N HIS A 3 5.97 1.00 -20.64
CA HIS A 3 5.84 0.48 -22.00
C HIS A 3 4.38 0.34 -22.44
N ALA A 4 4.16 0.19 -23.75
CA ALA A 4 2.85 -0.11 -24.31
C ALA A 4 2.43 -1.54 -23.97
N PHE A 5 1.12 -1.77 -23.77
CA PHE A 5 0.55 -3.08 -23.45
C PHE A 5 -0.57 -3.46 -24.43
N PRO A 6 -0.83 -4.75 -24.67
CA PRO A 6 -1.92 -5.17 -25.55
C PRO A 6 -3.29 -5.08 -24.86
N PRO A 7 -4.40 -4.92 -25.61
CA PRO A 7 -5.75 -4.81 -25.03
C PRO A 7 -6.15 -5.96 -24.08
N ARG A 8 -5.67 -7.18 -24.33
CA ARG A 8 -5.93 -8.36 -23.47
C ARG A 8 -5.38 -8.22 -22.04
N ASP A 9 -4.39 -7.37 -21.84
CA ASP A 9 -3.77 -7.15 -20.53
C ASP A 9 -4.44 -5.98 -19.78
N TRP A 10 -5.45 -5.33 -20.38
CA TRP A 10 -6.18 -4.24 -19.72
C TRP A 10 -6.87 -4.75 -18.45
N GLN A 11 -6.52 -4.13 -17.33
CA GLN A 11 -7.09 -4.41 -16.02
C GLN A 11 -7.53 -3.10 -15.38
N PRO A 12 -8.82 -2.73 -15.46
CA PRO A 12 -9.31 -1.50 -14.87
C PRO A 12 -9.24 -1.56 -13.34
N THR A 13 -8.92 -0.43 -12.73
CA THR A 13 -8.90 -0.28 -11.26
C THR A 13 -10.20 0.32 -10.74
N LYS A 14 -11.02 0.96 -11.59
CA LYS A 14 -12.39 1.34 -11.22
C LYS A 14 -13.21 0.08 -10.87
N PRO A 15 -13.90 0.04 -9.73
CA PRO A 15 -14.87 -1.01 -9.46
C PRO A 15 -15.97 -1.03 -10.53
N PRO A 16 -16.46 -2.22 -10.93
CA PRO A 16 -17.53 -2.32 -11.93
C PRO A 16 -18.82 -1.68 -11.41
N GLU A 17 -19.47 -0.90 -12.25
CA GLU A 17 -20.74 -0.25 -11.96
C GLU A 17 -21.84 -0.76 -12.91
N PRO A 18 -23.10 -0.88 -12.46
CA PRO A 18 -24.21 -1.27 -13.33
C PRO A 18 -24.38 -0.27 -14.48
N GLY A 19 -24.55 -0.77 -15.70
CA GLY A 19 -24.79 0.07 -16.89
C GLY A 19 -23.55 0.69 -17.53
N GLU A 20 -22.33 0.26 -17.15
CA GLU A 20 -21.12 0.72 -17.82
C GLU A 20 -21.06 0.28 -19.29
N GLU A 21 -20.74 1.24 -20.18
CA GLU A 21 -20.54 1.01 -21.62
C GLU A 21 -19.43 -0.02 -21.86
N ASP A 22 -19.64 -0.99 -22.74
CA ASP A 22 -18.56 -1.88 -23.21
C ASP A 22 -17.59 -1.10 -24.10
N ILE A 23 -16.37 -0.88 -23.59
CA ILE A 23 -15.32 -0.14 -24.28
C ILE A 23 -14.37 -1.04 -25.08
N SER A 24 -14.63 -2.34 -25.19
CA SER A 24 -13.72 -3.33 -25.78
C SER A 24 -13.28 -2.95 -27.21
N SER A 25 -14.20 -2.42 -28.02
CA SER A 25 -13.92 -1.94 -29.38
C SER A 25 -13.01 -0.71 -29.42
N ARG A 26 -13.01 0.10 -28.36
CA ARG A 26 -12.25 1.35 -28.25
C ARG A 26 -10.89 1.15 -27.57
N LEU A 27 -10.66 0.01 -26.91
CA LEU A 27 -9.41 -0.27 -26.16
C LEU A 27 -8.14 -0.04 -26.99
N PRO A 28 -8.01 -0.55 -28.24
CA PRO A 28 -6.77 -0.36 -29.01
C PRO A 28 -6.44 1.13 -29.23
N SER A 29 -7.46 1.92 -29.56
CA SER A 29 -7.32 3.36 -29.79
C SER A 29 -6.99 4.12 -28.50
N LEU A 30 -7.67 3.80 -27.40
CA LEU A 30 -7.41 4.40 -26.08
C LEU A 30 -6.01 4.10 -25.58
N ILE A 31 -5.54 2.86 -25.74
CA ILE A 31 -4.18 2.45 -25.34
C ILE A 31 -3.13 3.15 -26.21
N SER A 32 -3.35 3.26 -27.53
CA SER A 32 -2.48 4.02 -28.42
C SER A 32 -2.38 5.48 -27.99
N LEU A 33 -3.52 6.11 -27.69
CA LEU A 33 -3.61 7.49 -27.22
C LEU A 33 -2.87 7.68 -25.90
N LEU A 34 -3.08 6.79 -24.92
CA LEU A 34 -2.42 6.79 -23.63
C LEU A 34 -0.88 6.75 -23.76
N ASN A 35 -0.37 5.91 -24.66
CA ASN A 35 1.06 5.80 -24.96
C ASN A 35 1.60 7.07 -25.62
N HIS A 36 0.87 7.64 -26.58
CA HIS A 36 1.26 8.88 -27.25
C HIS A 36 1.31 10.05 -26.26
N GLN A 37 0.25 10.25 -25.47
CA GLN A 37 0.15 11.32 -24.47
C GLN A 37 1.26 11.22 -23.42
N THR A 38 1.62 10.01 -23.00
CA THR A 38 2.75 9.81 -22.07
C THR A 38 4.09 10.24 -22.67
N LYS A 39 4.34 9.95 -23.96
CA LYS A 39 5.53 10.45 -24.65
C LYS A 39 5.54 11.98 -24.73
N CYS A 40 4.37 12.59 -24.98
CA CYS A 40 4.22 14.05 -24.99
C CYS A 40 4.56 14.66 -23.63
N ILE A 41 4.09 14.06 -22.52
CA ILE A 41 4.44 14.48 -21.16
C ILE A 41 5.95 14.35 -20.93
N TYR A 42 6.57 13.23 -21.29
CA TYR A 42 8.02 13.06 -21.09
C TYR A 42 8.87 14.05 -21.89
N THR A 43 8.36 14.52 -23.03
CA THR A 43 9.05 15.54 -23.84
C THR A 43 8.78 16.95 -23.36
N LYS A 44 7.58 17.21 -22.84
CA LYS A 44 7.09 18.55 -22.45
C LYS A 44 6.28 18.46 -21.15
N PRO A 45 6.94 18.19 -20.00
CA PRO A 45 6.26 17.84 -18.75
C PRO A 45 5.52 19.01 -18.10
N TYR A 46 5.86 20.24 -18.45
CA TYR A 46 5.23 21.46 -17.89
C TYR A 46 4.10 22.02 -18.76
N GLN A 47 3.61 21.25 -19.74
CA GLN A 47 2.46 21.64 -20.55
C GLN A 47 1.18 21.04 -19.92
N PRO A 48 0.32 21.85 -19.26
CA PRO A 48 -0.82 21.33 -18.49
C PRO A 48 -1.79 20.52 -19.36
N ARG A 49 -1.91 20.90 -20.65
CA ARG A 49 -2.78 20.22 -21.63
C ARG A 49 -2.48 18.74 -21.77
N TYR A 50 -1.21 18.32 -21.68
CA TYR A 50 -0.86 16.91 -21.88
C TYR A 50 -1.26 16.04 -20.68
N TRP A 51 -1.18 16.61 -19.47
CA TRP A 51 -1.69 15.96 -18.27
C TRP A 51 -3.21 15.84 -18.31
N HIS A 52 -3.92 16.92 -18.66
CA HIS A 52 -5.37 16.90 -18.83
C HIS A 52 -5.84 15.86 -19.87
N GLU A 53 -5.21 15.83 -21.05
CA GLU A 53 -5.54 14.88 -22.10
C GLU A 53 -5.25 13.43 -21.69
N ARG A 54 -4.16 13.17 -20.96
CA ARG A 54 -3.87 11.84 -20.40
C ARG A 54 -4.88 11.44 -19.33
N ALA A 55 -5.29 12.37 -18.47
CA ALA A 55 -6.34 12.14 -17.47
C ALA A 55 -7.68 11.74 -18.11
N LYS A 56 -8.05 12.34 -19.25
CA LYS A 56 -9.26 11.97 -20.02
C LYS A 56 -9.18 10.54 -20.51
N THR A 57 -8.04 10.15 -21.07
CA THR A 57 -7.81 8.78 -21.55
C THR A 57 -7.80 7.78 -20.40
N LEU A 58 -7.16 8.10 -19.27
CA LEU A 58 -7.15 7.26 -18.07
C LEU A 58 -8.54 7.08 -17.47
N THR A 59 -9.38 8.13 -17.49
CA THR A 59 -10.80 8.03 -17.11
C THR A 59 -11.53 7.05 -18.02
N ALA A 60 -11.35 7.17 -19.34
CA ALA A 60 -11.98 6.28 -20.32
C ALA A 60 -11.49 4.82 -20.18
N LEU A 61 -10.22 4.62 -19.80
CA LEU A 61 -9.63 3.32 -19.49
C LEU A 61 -9.94 2.81 -18.07
N ARG A 62 -10.73 3.56 -17.30
CA ARG A 62 -11.21 3.22 -15.94
C ARG A 62 -10.08 3.08 -14.92
N TYR A 63 -9.15 4.04 -14.92
CA TYR A 63 -8.10 4.24 -13.91
C TYR A 63 -8.33 5.55 -13.12
N PRO A 64 -9.31 5.60 -12.21
CA PRO A 64 -9.75 6.85 -11.58
C PRO A 64 -8.64 7.53 -10.76
N GLU A 65 -7.84 6.77 -10.02
CA GLU A 65 -6.74 7.27 -9.21
C GLU A 65 -5.63 7.95 -10.04
N LEU A 66 -5.36 7.41 -11.23
CA LEU A 66 -4.38 7.99 -12.14
C LEU A 66 -4.95 9.21 -12.86
N ALA A 67 -6.22 9.17 -13.23
CA ALA A 67 -6.91 10.30 -13.83
C ALA A 67 -6.99 11.50 -12.88
N VAL A 68 -7.33 11.26 -11.60
CA VAL A 68 -7.35 12.29 -10.55
C VAL A 68 -5.97 12.92 -10.37
N ALA A 69 -4.90 12.12 -10.38
CA ALA A 69 -3.55 12.64 -10.20
C ALA A 69 -3.06 13.45 -11.40
N ASP A 70 -3.34 13.02 -12.62
CA ASP A 70 -3.00 13.78 -13.82
C ASP A 70 -3.81 15.08 -13.91
N ALA A 71 -5.10 15.04 -13.56
CA ALA A 71 -5.92 16.24 -13.44
C ALA A 71 -5.37 17.20 -12.38
N GLN A 72 -4.94 16.69 -11.22
CA GLN A 72 -4.29 17.49 -10.19
C GLN A 72 -3.01 18.17 -10.69
N LYS A 73 -2.18 17.46 -11.46
CA LYS A 73 -0.97 18.04 -12.06
C LYS A 73 -1.30 19.15 -13.07
N ALA A 74 -2.34 18.96 -13.89
CA ALA A 74 -2.83 20.00 -14.80
C ALA A 74 -3.31 21.24 -14.02
N ILE A 75 -4.13 21.05 -12.98
CA ILE A 75 -4.63 22.10 -12.08
C ILE A 75 -3.46 22.88 -11.46
N THR A 76 -2.47 22.18 -10.90
CA THR A 76 -1.29 22.81 -10.28
C THR A 76 -0.50 23.64 -11.28
N LEU A 77 -0.24 23.13 -12.49
CA LEU A 77 0.49 23.88 -13.51
C LEU A 77 -0.29 25.09 -14.02
N CYS A 78 -1.60 24.95 -14.26
CA CYS A 78 -2.44 26.08 -14.66
C CYS A 78 -2.48 27.15 -13.56
N ARG A 79 -2.68 26.76 -12.30
CA ARG A 79 -2.69 27.70 -11.16
C ARG A 79 -1.38 28.45 -11.04
N SER A 80 -0.24 27.75 -11.06
CA SER A 80 1.07 28.41 -11.01
C SER A 80 1.34 29.34 -12.19
N ALA A 81 0.75 29.07 -13.37
CA ALA A 81 0.85 29.97 -14.51
C ALA A 81 -0.05 31.21 -14.33
N LEU A 82 -1.31 31.03 -13.91
CA LEU A 82 -2.28 32.09 -13.65
C LEU A 82 -1.82 33.03 -12.53
N ASP A 83 -1.30 32.49 -11.42
CA ASP A 83 -0.77 33.28 -10.31
C ASP A 83 0.33 34.25 -10.79
N ARG A 84 1.10 33.88 -11.81
CA ARG A 84 2.15 34.73 -12.40
C ARG A 84 1.64 35.82 -13.33
N PHE A 85 0.47 35.65 -13.96
CA PHE A 85 -0.20 36.72 -14.71
C PHE A 85 -0.78 37.77 -13.76
N SER A 86 -1.24 37.35 -12.57
CA SER A 86 -1.76 38.26 -11.54
C SER A 86 -0.68 39.12 -10.86
N ASP A 87 0.61 38.78 -11.01
CA ASP A 87 1.73 39.55 -10.48
C ASP A 87 2.21 40.61 -11.49
N HIS A 88 1.63 41.80 -11.42
CA HIS A 88 1.97 42.93 -12.30
C HIS A 88 3.44 43.39 -12.23
N ALA A 89 4.20 42.96 -11.22
CA ALA A 89 5.62 43.28 -11.08
C ALA A 89 6.55 42.21 -11.70
N ASN A 90 6.01 41.10 -12.21
CA ASN A 90 6.81 40.00 -12.74
C ASN A 90 7.29 40.29 -14.17
N PRO A 91 8.62 40.43 -14.41
CA PRO A 91 9.16 40.70 -15.73
C PRO A 91 9.23 39.44 -16.61
N TRP A 92 8.81 38.27 -16.14
CA TRP A 92 8.89 37.01 -16.87
C TRP A 92 7.52 36.60 -17.44
N ARG A 93 7.43 36.49 -18.76
CA ARG A 93 6.28 36.05 -19.56
C ARG A 93 6.48 34.63 -20.08
N LEU A 94 5.41 33.87 -20.31
CA LEU A 94 5.53 32.52 -20.87
C LEU A 94 5.75 32.61 -22.38
N GLY A 95 6.89 32.13 -22.89
CA GLY A 95 7.20 32.23 -24.31
C GLY A 95 6.22 31.44 -25.18
N HIS A 96 5.67 32.08 -26.21
CA HIS A 96 4.70 31.47 -27.13
C HIS A 96 5.22 30.13 -27.68
N ALA A 97 4.50 29.04 -27.43
CA ALA A 97 4.81 27.67 -27.87
C ALA A 97 6.18 27.09 -27.42
N ALA A 98 6.95 27.83 -26.63
CA ALA A 98 8.34 27.53 -26.37
C ALA A 98 8.56 26.74 -25.07
N GLY A 99 7.61 26.81 -24.12
CA GLY A 99 7.68 26.08 -22.85
C GLY A 99 8.77 26.60 -21.90
N PHE A 100 9.26 27.82 -22.12
CA PHE A 100 10.19 28.52 -21.25
C PHE A 100 9.74 29.96 -21.02
N TRP A 101 10.18 30.56 -19.92
CA TRP A 101 9.89 31.95 -19.56
C TRP A 101 10.82 32.89 -20.32
N MET A 102 10.27 33.95 -20.90
CA MET A 102 10.99 35.04 -21.56
C MET A 102 10.86 36.31 -20.74
N ARG A 103 11.89 37.15 -20.69
CA ARG A 103 11.78 38.45 -20.04
C ARG A 103 10.98 39.38 -20.95
N SER A 104 9.94 40.04 -20.42
CA SER A 104 9.24 41.13 -21.10
C SER A 104 10.30 42.14 -21.56
N GLY A 105 10.34 42.42 -22.86
CA GLY A 105 11.32 43.30 -23.44
C GLY A 105 11.10 44.72 -22.94
N GLY A 106 11.95 45.21 -22.04
CA GLY A 106 12.14 46.64 -21.86
C GLY A 106 13.01 47.13 -23.02
N SER A 107 12.40 47.36 -24.18
CA SER A 107 13.02 48.18 -25.23
C SER A 107 12.79 49.63 -24.84
N SER A 108 13.87 50.39 -24.70
CA SER A 108 13.84 51.83 -24.43
C SER A 108 13.60 52.67 -25.69
N ASP A 109 13.14 52.06 -26.78
CA ASP A 109 12.89 52.74 -28.05
C ASP A 109 11.37 52.97 -28.18
N ALA A 110 11.00 54.24 -27.99
CA ALA A 110 9.64 54.72 -27.80
C ALA A 110 8.86 54.89 -29.12
N ASP A 111 8.80 53.85 -29.96
CA ASP A 111 8.11 53.92 -31.26
C ASP A 111 7.25 52.68 -31.63
N ASP A 112 6.95 51.75 -30.72
CA ASP A 112 6.14 50.55 -31.01
C ASP A 112 4.89 50.42 -30.08
N ASP A 113 3.98 51.40 -30.10
CA ASP A 113 2.68 51.31 -29.41
C ASP A 113 1.80 50.17 -29.98
N ASP A 114 2.00 49.77 -31.24
CA ASP A 114 1.24 48.69 -31.91
C ASP A 114 1.64 47.27 -31.42
N ASP A 115 2.87 47.06 -30.94
CA ASP A 115 3.33 45.74 -30.47
C ASP A 115 2.86 45.45 -29.03
N ASP A 116 2.71 46.47 -28.17
CA ASP A 116 2.25 46.30 -26.79
C ASP A 116 0.77 45.85 -26.73
N ASP A 117 -0.09 46.38 -27.60
CA ASP A 117 -1.51 45.96 -27.71
C ASP A 117 -1.64 44.51 -28.23
N VAL A 118 -0.78 44.09 -29.15
CA VAL A 118 -0.75 42.70 -29.66
C VAL A 118 -0.26 41.71 -28.60
N VAL A 119 0.70 42.11 -27.76
CA VAL A 119 1.18 41.30 -26.63
C VAL A 119 0.11 41.20 -25.53
N ALA A 120 -0.57 42.28 -25.19
CA ALA A 120 -1.66 42.27 -24.21
C ALA A 120 -2.81 41.36 -24.64
N THR A 121 -3.23 41.44 -25.90
CA THR A 121 -4.28 40.55 -26.44
C THR A 121 -3.85 39.08 -26.50
N HIS A 122 -2.56 38.80 -26.65
CA HIS A 122 -2.02 37.43 -26.62
C HIS A 122 -1.99 36.84 -25.20
N ASP A 123 -1.59 37.65 -24.22
CA ASP A 123 -1.58 37.28 -22.81
C ASP A 123 -3.01 37.01 -22.30
N ASP A 124 -3.98 37.87 -22.62
CA ASP A 124 -5.40 37.67 -22.29
C ASP A 124 -5.95 36.35 -22.85
N GLN A 125 -5.63 36.03 -24.12
CA GLN A 125 -6.03 34.77 -24.74
C GLN A 125 -5.38 33.56 -24.07
N LEU A 126 -4.13 33.68 -23.64
CA LEU A 126 -3.42 32.62 -22.95
C LEU A 126 -3.97 32.41 -21.53
N GLU A 127 -4.24 33.48 -20.80
CA GLU A 127 -4.86 33.46 -19.48
C GLU A 127 -6.23 32.78 -19.53
N GLN A 128 -7.10 33.19 -20.47
CA GLN A 128 -8.41 32.57 -20.66
C GLN A 128 -8.29 31.06 -20.94
N ARG A 129 -7.37 30.66 -21.84
CA ARG A 129 -7.15 29.25 -22.16
C ARG A 129 -6.65 28.44 -20.96
N LEU A 130 -5.82 29.03 -20.10
CA LEU A 130 -5.34 28.39 -18.88
C LEU A 130 -6.45 28.25 -17.84
N ALA A 131 -7.32 29.26 -17.72
CA ALA A 131 -8.50 29.24 -16.85
C ALA A 131 -9.53 28.18 -17.30
N ASP A 132 -9.80 28.09 -18.61
CA ASP A 132 -10.67 27.07 -19.19
C ASP A 132 -10.10 25.66 -18.90
N LEU A 133 -8.81 25.45 -19.18
CA LEU A 133 -8.14 24.18 -18.94
C LEU A 133 -8.09 23.80 -17.46
N HIS A 134 -7.88 24.77 -16.57
CA HIS A 134 -7.97 24.55 -15.12
C HIS A 134 -9.37 24.06 -14.73
N SER A 135 -10.42 24.70 -15.27
CA SER A 135 -11.82 24.34 -14.99
C SER A 135 -12.15 22.95 -15.52
N GLU A 136 -11.76 22.63 -16.76
CA GLU A 136 -11.93 21.28 -17.33
C GLU A 136 -11.20 20.20 -16.53
N ALA A 137 -9.97 20.48 -16.09
CA ALA A 137 -9.21 19.56 -15.26
C ALA A 137 -9.84 19.35 -13.88
N PHE A 138 -10.41 20.40 -13.27
CA PHE A 138 -11.14 20.30 -12.01
C PHE A 138 -12.40 19.44 -12.14
N GLU A 139 -13.20 19.65 -13.17
CA GLU A 139 -14.38 18.82 -13.47
C GLU A 139 -14.00 17.34 -13.66
N LEU A 140 -12.90 17.09 -14.37
CA LEU A 140 -12.38 15.76 -14.58
C LEU A 140 -11.90 15.09 -13.29
N GLN A 141 -11.28 15.85 -12.39
CA GLN A 141 -10.84 15.39 -11.08
C GLN A 141 -12.05 14.96 -10.23
N ILE A 142 -13.03 15.85 -10.04
CA ILE A 142 -14.18 15.56 -9.18
C ILE A 142 -15.04 14.41 -9.73
N ARG A 143 -15.13 14.26 -11.06
CA ARG A 143 -15.84 13.14 -11.70
C ARG A 143 -15.25 11.77 -11.36
N ASN A 144 -13.97 11.70 -11.03
CA ASN A 144 -13.29 10.46 -10.65
C ASN A 144 -13.20 10.28 -9.11
N LEU A 145 -13.71 11.23 -8.33
CA LEU A 145 -13.81 11.17 -6.87
C LEU A 145 -15.25 10.81 -6.46
N TYR A 146 -15.49 9.51 -6.28
CA TYR A 146 -16.82 8.95 -6.02
C TYR A 146 -17.59 9.58 -4.86
N TYR A 147 -16.91 10.05 -3.82
CA TYR A 147 -17.53 10.60 -2.61
C TYR A 147 -17.58 12.14 -2.58
N PHE A 148 -17.19 12.80 -3.67
CA PHE A 148 -17.32 14.25 -3.82
C PHE A 148 -18.80 14.68 -3.77
N PRO A 149 -19.15 15.84 -3.17
CA PRO A 149 -18.28 16.84 -2.53
C PRO A 149 -17.98 16.59 -1.06
N ASN A 150 -18.57 15.56 -0.45
CA ASN A 150 -18.44 15.31 1.00
C ASN A 150 -17.01 14.91 1.38
N TYR A 151 -16.37 14.11 0.53
CA TYR A 151 -15.01 13.65 0.71
C TYR A 151 -14.26 13.70 -0.63
N LEU A 152 -13.00 14.11 -0.60
CA LEU A 152 -12.12 14.10 -1.77
C LEU A 152 -11.55 12.70 -2.00
N GLU A 153 -12.44 11.71 -2.09
CA GLU A 153 -12.09 10.28 -2.13
C GLU A 153 -12.74 9.57 -3.31
N GLY A 154 -11.98 8.69 -3.95
CA GLY A 154 -12.43 7.79 -5.00
C GLY A 154 -12.38 6.33 -4.58
N ARG A 155 -12.92 5.45 -5.43
CA ARG A 155 -12.92 4.00 -5.22
C ARG A 155 -11.95 3.33 -6.19
N VAL A 156 -11.16 2.40 -5.67
CA VAL A 156 -10.17 1.66 -6.44
C VAL A 156 -10.15 0.19 -6.04
N ARG A 157 -9.90 -0.67 -7.02
CA ARG A 157 -9.53 -2.06 -6.83
C ARG A 157 -8.06 -2.18 -7.21
N SER A 158 -7.19 -2.44 -6.24
CA SER A 158 -5.75 -2.55 -6.51
C SER A 158 -5.47 -3.67 -7.50
N ARG A 159 -4.76 -3.36 -8.59
CA ARG A 159 -4.37 -4.30 -9.65
C ARG A 159 -2.91 -4.09 -10.02
N LEU A 160 -2.34 -5.09 -10.69
CA LEU A 160 -1.08 -4.92 -11.40
C LEU A 160 -1.33 -4.03 -12.62
N TYR A 161 -0.58 -2.94 -12.75
CA TYR A 161 -0.65 -2.10 -13.94
C TYR A 161 0.00 -2.80 -15.14
N PRO A 162 -0.66 -2.85 -16.31
CA PRO A 162 -0.20 -3.68 -17.43
C PRO A 162 1.10 -3.20 -18.07
N TRP A 163 1.39 -1.90 -17.98
CA TRP A 163 2.63 -1.28 -18.44
C TRP A 163 3.80 -1.41 -17.46
N MET A 164 3.64 -2.06 -16.31
CA MET A 164 4.74 -2.26 -15.35
C MET A 164 5.77 -3.24 -15.93
N ARG A 165 7.05 -2.85 -16.00
CA ARG A 165 8.14 -3.74 -16.45
C ARG A 165 8.22 -5.01 -15.62
N THR A 166 8.64 -6.10 -16.26
CA THR A 166 8.81 -7.42 -15.62
C THR A 166 9.78 -7.38 -14.43
N GLU A 167 10.85 -6.59 -14.51
CA GLU A 167 11.82 -6.37 -13.42
C GLU A 167 11.20 -5.77 -12.16
N HIS A 168 10.08 -5.05 -12.29
CA HIS A 168 9.33 -4.49 -11.16
C HIS A 168 8.23 -5.42 -10.67
N ARG A 169 7.97 -6.57 -11.30
CA ARG A 169 6.87 -7.47 -10.92
C ARG A 169 7.26 -8.47 -9.83
N GLY A 170 8.49 -8.98 -9.88
CA GLY A 170 8.99 -10.02 -8.97
C GLY A 170 10.34 -9.67 -8.37
N ARG A 171 10.96 -10.63 -7.70
CA ARG A 171 12.26 -10.46 -7.04
C ARG A 171 13.35 -11.06 -7.91
N SER A 172 14.44 -10.32 -8.10
CA SER A 172 15.63 -10.84 -8.79
C SER A 172 16.44 -11.77 -7.88
N ASP A 173 17.23 -12.67 -8.47
CA ASP A 173 18.14 -13.52 -7.70
C ASP A 173 19.22 -12.71 -6.98
N GLU A 174 19.61 -11.55 -7.54
CA GLU A 174 20.50 -10.59 -6.87
C GLU A 174 19.88 -10.06 -5.58
N LEU A 175 18.60 -9.67 -5.62
CA LEU A 175 17.89 -9.21 -4.44
C LEU A 175 17.80 -10.32 -3.38
N ILE A 176 17.50 -11.56 -3.77
CA ILE A 176 17.43 -12.69 -2.82
C ILE A 176 18.81 -12.95 -2.19
N ARG A 177 19.91 -12.89 -2.96
CA ARG A 177 21.27 -12.99 -2.41
C ARG A 177 21.57 -11.89 -1.40
N ARG A 178 21.21 -10.65 -1.71
CA ARG A 178 21.35 -9.51 -0.79
C ARG A 178 20.56 -9.72 0.51
N VAL A 179 19.29 -10.13 0.41
CA VAL A 179 18.46 -10.39 1.58
C VAL A 179 19.01 -11.54 2.43
N ASN A 180 19.54 -12.59 1.81
CA ASN A 180 20.21 -13.67 2.53
C ASN A 180 21.47 -13.20 3.27
N TRP A 181 22.21 -12.25 2.70
CA TRP A 181 23.32 -11.60 3.39
C TRP A 181 22.85 -10.78 4.60
N GLU A 182 21.72 -10.09 4.48
CA GLU A 182 21.08 -9.37 5.59
C GLU A 182 20.64 -10.34 6.73
N PHE A 183 20.02 -11.48 6.40
CA PHE A 183 19.69 -12.53 7.38
C PHE A 183 20.92 -13.10 8.09
N ALA A 184 22.06 -13.24 7.40
CA ALA A 184 23.31 -13.67 8.01
C ALA A 184 23.93 -12.61 8.94
N GLY A 185 23.63 -11.33 8.69
CA GLY A 185 24.06 -10.19 9.51
C GLY A 185 23.16 -9.93 10.72
N SER A 186 21.87 -10.28 10.65
CA SER A 186 20.86 -9.86 11.63
C SER A 186 21.04 -10.42 13.05
N SER A 187 21.84 -11.48 13.21
CA SER A 187 22.17 -12.09 14.50
C SER A 187 23.58 -11.73 15.03
N ARG A 188 24.36 -10.93 14.30
CA ARG A 188 25.75 -10.57 14.68
C ARG A 188 25.76 -9.52 15.80
N GLY A 189 26.68 -9.67 16.76
CA GLY A 189 26.91 -8.68 17.82
C GLY A 189 25.98 -8.76 19.04
N ARG A 190 24.91 -9.57 19.01
CA ARG A 190 23.96 -9.74 20.14
C ARG A 190 24.19 -11.01 20.98
N GLY A 191 25.43 -11.51 20.97
CA GLY A 191 25.81 -12.74 21.67
C GLY A 191 25.49 -12.74 23.18
N LYS A 192 25.40 -11.56 23.84
CA LYS A 192 25.01 -11.46 25.27
C LYS A 192 23.51 -11.72 25.50
N GLU A 193 22.64 -11.25 24.62
CA GLU A 193 21.19 -11.49 24.70
C GLU A 193 20.84 -12.93 24.31
N ILE A 194 21.54 -13.48 23.31
CA ILE A 194 21.43 -14.89 22.92
C ILE A 194 21.99 -15.82 24.02
N LYS A 195 23.13 -15.47 24.65
CA LYS A 195 23.71 -16.23 25.78
C LYS A 195 22.84 -16.19 27.04
N ALA A 196 22.17 -15.07 27.31
CA ALA A 196 21.29 -14.93 28.47
C ALA A 196 20.06 -15.84 28.41
N CYS A 197 19.65 -16.28 27.21
CA CYS A 197 18.49 -17.16 27.04
C CYS A 197 18.85 -18.65 27.12
N ASN A 198 19.95 -19.10 26.49
CA ASN A 198 20.13 -20.53 26.22
C ASN A 198 21.50 -21.14 26.58
N GLY A 199 22.50 -20.38 27.07
CA GLY A 199 23.80 -20.95 27.46
C GLY A 199 24.61 -21.61 26.32
N VAL A 200 24.15 -21.53 25.07
CA VAL A 200 24.80 -22.12 23.89
C VAL A 200 25.82 -21.14 23.30
N SER A 201 27.05 -21.61 23.08
CA SER A 201 28.07 -20.91 22.31
C SER A 201 27.63 -20.76 20.86
N VAL A 202 27.56 -19.53 20.34
CA VAL A 202 27.23 -19.26 18.94
C VAL A 202 28.33 -19.86 18.07
N ASP A 203 27.99 -20.81 17.22
CA ASP A 203 28.83 -21.16 16.09
C ASP A 203 28.75 -19.99 15.11
N GLU A 204 29.76 -19.11 15.15
CA GLU A 204 29.78 -17.76 14.54
C GLU A 204 29.65 -17.76 13.00
N GLY A 205 29.67 -18.93 12.35
CA GLY A 205 29.80 -19.05 10.90
C GLY A 205 28.52 -19.13 10.06
N ALA A 206 27.39 -19.60 10.59
CA ALA A 206 26.19 -19.86 9.78
C ALA A 206 25.03 -18.86 10.04
N PRO A 207 24.11 -18.61 9.08
CA PRO A 207 22.87 -17.92 9.38
C PRO A 207 21.88 -18.84 10.13
N PHE A 208 20.86 -18.29 10.81
CA PHE A 208 19.70 -19.07 11.27
C PHE A 208 18.66 -19.25 10.16
N CYS A 209 18.54 -18.23 9.31
CA CYS A 209 17.49 -18.12 8.31
C CYS A 209 18.10 -18.05 6.91
N VAL A 210 17.43 -18.67 5.94
CA VAL A 210 17.71 -18.50 4.51
C VAL A 210 16.40 -18.31 3.75
N LEU A 211 16.32 -17.25 2.96
CA LEU A 211 15.24 -16.99 2.02
C LEU A 211 15.42 -17.83 0.77
N GLN A 212 14.36 -18.52 0.37
CA GLN A 212 14.33 -19.38 -0.81
C GLN A 212 13.05 -19.15 -1.62
N ARG A 213 13.13 -19.45 -2.93
CA ARG A 213 11.98 -19.52 -3.84
C ARG A 213 11.18 -20.79 -3.61
N HIS A 214 9.98 -20.85 -4.19
CA HIS A 214 9.10 -22.01 -4.14
C HIS A 214 8.77 -22.43 -2.70
N ALA A 215 8.34 -21.47 -1.87
CA ALA A 215 8.04 -21.69 -0.46
C ALA A 215 7.12 -22.89 -0.22
N PHE A 216 6.22 -23.17 -1.17
CA PHE A 216 5.25 -24.27 -1.09
C PHE A 216 5.46 -25.35 -2.17
N GLY A 217 6.66 -25.44 -2.74
CA GLY A 217 7.05 -26.41 -3.78
C GLY A 217 7.01 -25.86 -5.21
N LYS A 218 7.57 -26.64 -6.15
CA LYS A 218 7.50 -26.35 -7.60
C LYS A 218 6.14 -26.83 -8.11
N GLY A 219 5.36 -25.93 -8.71
CA GLY A 219 3.90 -25.99 -8.80
C GLY A 219 3.26 -27.30 -9.27
N THR A 220 2.07 -27.56 -8.74
CA THR A 220 0.98 -28.29 -9.41
C THR A 220 -0.37 -27.59 -9.22
N ARG A 221 -0.39 -26.25 -9.03
CA ARG A 221 -1.60 -25.45 -9.21
C ARG A 221 -1.45 -24.66 -10.51
N ASP A 222 -2.24 -25.04 -11.52
CA ASP A 222 -2.52 -24.27 -12.73
C ASP A 222 -1.35 -23.90 -13.68
N GLY A 223 -0.19 -24.57 -13.57
CA GLY A 223 0.90 -24.41 -14.54
C GLY A 223 1.60 -23.04 -14.52
N GLN A 224 1.34 -22.21 -13.50
CA GLN A 224 2.09 -20.98 -13.25
C GLN A 224 3.40 -21.29 -12.51
N ASP A 225 4.48 -20.62 -12.91
CA ASP A 225 5.76 -20.69 -12.22
C ASP A 225 5.68 -19.92 -10.90
N ASP A 226 5.46 -20.64 -9.79
CA ASP A 226 5.42 -20.09 -8.42
C ASP A 226 6.83 -19.72 -7.87
N SER A 227 7.82 -19.49 -8.74
CA SER A 227 9.19 -19.12 -8.37
C SER A 227 9.28 -17.81 -7.59
N ASP A 228 8.31 -16.92 -7.70
CA ASP A 228 8.26 -15.66 -6.94
C ASP A 228 7.57 -15.80 -5.56
N VAL A 229 7.10 -17.00 -5.21
CA VAL A 229 6.59 -17.29 -3.86
C VAL A 229 7.78 -17.62 -2.95
N LEU A 230 8.19 -16.63 -2.15
CA LEU A 230 9.35 -16.72 -1.26
C LEU A 230 8.96 -17.28 0.12
N GLY A 231 9.91 -17.96 0.76
CA GLY A 231 9.76 -18.47 2.12
C GLY A 231 11.08 -18.41 2.87
N VAL A 232 11.01 -18.21 4.18
CA VAL A 232 12.18 -18.22 5.07
C VAL A 232 12.32 -19.62 5.66
N PHE A 233 13.50 -20.22 5.52
CA PHE A 233 13.79 -21.59 5.96
C PHE A 233 14.89 -21.60 7.02
N ALA A 234 14.83 -22.58 7.91
CA ALA A 234 15.87 -22.83 8.89
C ALA A 234 17.16 -23.31 8.18
N ALA A 235 18.24 -22.55 8.30
CA ALA A 235 19.53 -22.90 7.70
C ALA A 235 20.28 -23.98 8.51
N ARG A 236 19.85 -24.22 9.75
CA ARG A 236 20.37 -25.21 10.71
C ARG A 236 19.26 -25.65 11.66
N ASP A 237 19.52 -26.63 12.51
CA ASP A 237 18.60 -26.98 13.60
C ASP A 237 18.54 -25.82 14.62
N ILE A 238 17.33 -25.49 15.07
CA ILE A 238 17.06 -24.36 15.96
C ILE A 238 16.30 -24.88 17.19
N PRO A 239 16.94 -24.92 18.37
CA PRO A 239 16.26 -25.28 19.61
C PRO A 239 15.14 -24.29 19.95
N LYS A 240 14.11 -24.73 20.68
CA LYS A 240 13.05 -23.87 21.20
C LYS A 240 13.59 -22.67 21.99
N GLY A 241 12.92 -21.52 21.82
CA GLY A 241 13.25 -20.28 22.55
C GLY A 241 14.48 -19.56 22.04
N THR A 242 15.13 -20.05 20.99
CA THR A 242 16.33 -19.44 20.40
C THR A 242 15.96 -18.15 19.68
N PRO A 243 16.60 -17.00 20.00
CA PRO A 243 16.46 -15.78 19.20
C PRO A 243 17.09 -16.00 17.82
N ILE A 244 16.29 -15.88 16.76
CA ILE A 244 16.72 -16.16 15.38
C ILE A 244 16.96 -14.91 14.54
N LEU A 245 16.24 -13.82 14.84
CA LEU A 245 16.28 -12.59 14.06
C LEU A 245 15.97 -11.41 14.97
N VAL A 246 16.72 -10.32 14.79
CA VAL A 246 16.31 -9.00 15.25
C VAL A 246 16.31 -8.07 14.06
N ASP A 247 15.18 -7.43 13.81
CA ASP A 247 14.89 -6.69 12.59
C ASP A 247 14.56 -5.23 12.93
N PRO A 248 15.57 -4.36 13.04
CA PRO A 248 15.35 -2.93 13.18
C PRO A 248 14.81 -2.36 11.86
N SER A 249 13.84 -1.46 11.95
CA SER A 249 13.24 -0.82 10.79
C SER A 249 13.27 0.69 10.88
N GLU A 250 13.67 1.30 9.78
CA GLU A 250 13.61 2.76 9.58
C GLU A 250 12.38 3.14 8.75
N THR A 251 11.63 2.17 8.25
CA THR A 251 10.38 2.35 7.49
C THR A 251 9.19 2.21 8.44
N TRP A 252 8.93 3.28 9.20
CA TRP A 252 7.86 3.37 10.18
C TRP A 252 7.13 4.72 10.14
N GLY A 253 5.88 4.74 10.55
CA GLY A 253 5.04 5.93 10.67
C GLY A 253 4.37 5.97 12.02
N CYS A 254 4.01 7.17 12.45
CA CYS A 254 3.46 7.46 13.76
C CYS A 254 2.16 8.24 13.64
N ILE A 255 1.13 7.85 14.38
CA ILE A 255 -0.06 8.68 14.56
C ILE A 255 0.27 9.71 15.64
N GLY A 256 0.13 11.01 15.32
CA GLY A 256 0.35 12.10 16.27
C GLY A 256 -0.63 12.08 17.44
N PRO A 257 -0.52 13.05 18.38
CA PRO A 257 -1.39 13.08 19.53
C PRO A 257 -2.83 13.27 19.06
N GLY A 258 -3.74 12.40 19.49
CA GLY A 258 -5.14 12.49 19.09
C GLY A 258 -5.74 13.82 19.56
N SER A 259 -6.56 14.46 18.72
CA SER A 259 -7.33 15.63 19.15
C SER A 259 -8.20 15.23 20.33
N LYS A 260 -8.14 15.99 21.43
CA LYS A 260 -8.92 15.71 22.65
C LYS A 260 -10.39 15.48 22.31
N ARG A 261 -10.90 14.30 22.72
CA ARG A 261 -12.22 13.68 22.50
C ARG A 261 -12.23 12.66 21.37
N ARG A 262 -12.38 11.39 21.77
CA ARG A 262 -12.83 10.22 20.99
C ARG A 262 -12.82 10.46 19.47
N SER A 263 -11.64 10.42 18.87
CA SER A 263 -11.51 10.27 17.43
C SER A 263 -11.97 8.87 17.06
N SER A 264 -13.02 8.76 16.25
CA SER A 264 -13.53 7.50 15.70
C SER A 264 -12.52 6.79 14.79
N GLY A 265 -11.43 7.47 14.41
CA GLY A 265 -10.36 6.95 13.57
C GLY A 265 -9.13 6.41 14.31
N ASN A 266 -9.12 6.42 15.65
CA ASN A 266 -8.01 5.86 16.42
C ASN A 266 -8.48 4.64 17.23
N PRO A 267 -8.08 3.40 16.87
CA PRO A 267 -8.66 2.18 17.44
C PRO A 267 -8.41 1.96 18.95
N HIS A 268 -7.52 2.74 19.59
CA HIS A 268 -7.06 2.47 20.95
C HIS A 268 -6.88 3.76 21.78
N ASP A 269 -7.91 4.10 22.57
CA ASP A 269 -7.96 5.19 23.57
C ASP A 269 -7.80 6.64 23.08
N GLY A 270 -7.55 6.86 21.79
CA GLY A 270 -7.55 8.19 21.17
C GLY A 270 -6.42 9.11 21.63
N ARG A 271 -5.39 8.61 22.32
CA ARG A 271 -4.28 9.44 22.82
C ARG A 271 -3.18 9.68 21.79
N GLY A 272 -2.95 8.75 20.85
CA GLY A 272 -1.90 8.87 19.82
C GLY A 272 -0.48 9.00 20.43
N CYS A 273 0.52 9.30 19.61
CA CYS A 273 1.88 9.57 20.10
C CYS A 273 2.01 11.00 20.60
N THR A 274 2.44 11.19 21.84
CA THR A 274 2.67 12.53 22.41
C THR A 274 4.07 13.07 22.17
N ASP A 275 4.96 12.30 21.54
CA ASP A 275 6.30 12.76 21.22
C ASP A 275 6.23 13.83 20.10
N PRO A 276 6.68 15.07 20.36
CA PRO A 276 6.60 16.14 19.38
C PRO A 276 7.63 15.99 18.24
N ILE A 277 8.70 15.24 18.45
CA ILE A 277 9.77 15.00 17.47
C ILE A 277 9.39 13.86 16.54
N HIS A 278 8.61 12.88 17.00
CA HIS A 278 8.02 11.90 16.10
C HIS A 278 7.19 12.63 15.03
N PRO A 279 7.33 12.28 13.75
CA PRO A 279 7.85 11.00 13.27
C PRO A 279 9.34 10.98 12.92
N ASN A 280 10.12 12.03 13.21
CA ASN A 280 11.53 12.10 12.83
C ASN A 280 12.46 11.23 13.69
N LEU A 281 13.51 10.69 13.07
CA LEU A 281 14.58 9.98 13.77
C LEU A 281 15.58 10.99 14.36
N PRO A 282 16.25 10.68 15.49
CA PRO A 282 17.25 11.57 16.09
C PRO A 282 18.43 11.91 15.16
N SER A 283 18.69 11.08 14.15
CA SER A 283 19.73 11.28 13.14
C SER A 283 19.30 12.14 11.95
N GLU A 284 18.01 12.48 11.85
CA GLU A 284 17.47 13.28 10.74
C GLU A 284 17.61 14.79 11.04
N ASP A 285 18.01 15.56 10.03
CA ASP A 285 18.10 17.02 10.12
C ASP A 285 16.78 17.72 9.72
N THR A 286 16.75 19.06 9.78
CA THR A 286 15.55 19.87 9.50
C THR A 286 15.03 19.77 8.06
N SER A 287 15.89 19.46 7.08
CA SER A 287 15.45 19.23 5.69
C SER A 287 14.60 17.97 5.54
N GLN A 288 14.70 17.05 6.51
CA GLN A 288 13.98 15.80 6.56
C GLN A 288 12.78 15.87 7.51
N ASP A 289 12.33 17.06 7.92
CA ASP A 289 11.18 17.21 8.82
C ASP A 289 9.90 16.66 8.17
N LEU A 290 9.28 15.70 8.85
CA LEU A 290 8.06 15.03 8.40
C LEU A 290 6.86 15.31 9.32
N ARG A 291 7.00 16.22 10.30
CA ARG A 291 5.91 16.58 11.23
C ARG A 291 4.71 17.18 10.51
N TRP A 292 4.94 17.94 9.44
CA TRP A 292 3.88 18.52 8.62
C TRP A 292 2.95 17.45 8.02
N ILE A 293 3.49 16.28 7.63
CA ILE A 293 2.70 15.15 7.11
C ILE A 293 1.79 14.64 8.23
N ARG A 294 2.34 14.45 9.43
CA ARG A 294 1.59 13.97 10.61
C ARG A 294 0.45 14.92 10.95
N GLU A 295 0.72 16.22 10.94
CA GLU A 295 -0.26 17.27 11.27
C GLU A 295 -1.37 17.38 10.22
N ARG A 296 -1.04 17.31 8.93
CA ARG A 296 -2.00 17.38 7.82
C ARG A 296 -2.92 16.16 7.74
N THR A 297 -2.38 14.96 7.98
CA THR A 297 -3.08 13.69 7.68
C THR A 297 -3.74 13.04 8.90
N GLY A 298 -3.49 13.56 10.11
CA GLY A 298 -4.20 13.17 11.34
C GLY A 298 -4.15 11.67 11.62
N SER A 299 -5.31 11.00 11.68
CA SER A 299 -5.38 9.56 11.96
C SER A 299 -4.76 8.70 10.85
N ALA A 300 -4.61 9.22 9.63
CA ALA A 300 -3.95 8.52 8.53
C ALA A 300 -2.41 8.69 8.54
N ALA A 301 -1.85 9.47 9.48
CA ALA A 301 -0.44 9.83 9.50
C ALA A 301 0.52 8.64 9.44
N ALA A 302 0.29 7.60 10.24
CA ALA A 302 1.20 6.46 10.23
C ALA A 302 1.28 5.77 8.84
N ASP A 303 0.16 5.70 8.12
CA ASP A 303 0.10 5.15 6.78
C ASP A 303 0.80 6.03 5.74
N VAL A 304 0.54 7.34 5.77
CA VAL A 304 1.12 8.28 4.80
C VAL A 304 2.62 8.45 5.02
N LEU A 305 3.04 8.60 6.29
CA LEU A 305 4.46 8.68 6.66
C LEU A 305 5.24 7.46 6.20
N LEU A 306 4.68 6.27 6.42
CA LEU A 306 5.33 5.03 6.00
C LEU A 306 5.59 5.01 4.49
N ARG A 307 4.61 5.41 3.68
CA ARG A 307 4.77 5.51 2.21
C ARG A 307 5.82 6.55 1.83
N CYS A 308 5.76 7.73 2.43
CA CYS A 308 6.75 8.79 2.20
C CYS A 308 8.17 8.34 2.58
N ARG A 309 8.36 7.61 3.68
CA ARG A 309 9.68 7.08 4.07
C ARG A 309 10.29 6.13 3.06
N PHE A 310 9.49 5.28 2.43
CA PHE A 310 9.97 4.42 1.35
C PHE A 310 10.43 5.23 0.13
N LEU A 311 9.74 6.32 -0.19
CA LEU A 311 10.14 7.25 -1.26
C LEU A 311 11.45 7.97 -0.88
N ILE A 312 11.53 8.51 0.33
CA ILE A 312 12.72 9.20 0.87
C ILE A 312 13.93 8.26 0.84
N ARG A 313 13.79 7.03 1.31
CA ARG A 313 14.87 6.02 1.24
C ARG A 313 15.30 5.73 -0.19
N SER A 314 14.35 5.64 -1.12
CA SER A 314 14.68 5.46 -2.54
C SER A 314 15.51 6.61 -3.11
N ILE A 315 15.24 7.84 -2.67
CA ILE A 315 15.97 9.05 -3.07
C ILE A 315 17.37 9.08 -2.44
N GLN A 316 17.45 8.83 -1.13
CA GLN A 316 18.71 8.85 -0.37
C GLN A 316 19.69 7.78 -0.86
N ASP A 317 19.19 6.58 -1.17
CA ASP A 317 19.98 5.48 -1.72
C ASP A 317 20.23 5.64 -3.24
N GLN A 318 19.79 6.76 -3.84
CA GLN A 318 19.95 7.11 -5.25
C GLN A 318 19.49 5.99 -6.20
N THR A 319 18.40 5.31 -5.83
CA THR A 319 17.88 4.22 -6.64
C THR A 319 17.18 4.79 -7.88
N PRO A 320 17.47 4.30 -9.10
CA PRO A 320 16.89 4.84 -10.34
C PRO A 320 15.36 4.82 -10.39
N HIS A 321 14.74 3.80 -9.78
CA HIS A 321 13.30 3.65 -9.72
C HIS A 321 12.87 3.09 -8.35
N PRO A 322 11.88 3.68 -7.66
CA PRO A 322 11.48 3.24 -6.31
C PRO A 322 11.12 1.75 -6.22
N LEU A 323 10.45 1.20 -7.24
CA LEU A 323 10.09 -0.23 -7.23
C LEU A 323 11.29 -1.18 -7.35
N SER A 324 12.47 -0.68 -7.74
CA SER A 324 13.73 -1.43 -7.77
C SER A 324 14.48 -1.37 -6.44
N HIS A 325 14.10 -0.46 -5.53
CA HIS A 325 14.77 -0.30 -4.26
C HIS A 325 14.66 -1.60 -3.44
N PRO A 326 15.76 -2.11 -2.84
CA PRO A 326 15.76 -3.40 -2.15
C PRO A 326 14.67 -3.55 -1.07
N LEU A 327 14.39 -2.49 -0.31
CA LEU A 327 13.33 -2.50 0.72
C LEU A 327 11.91 -2.59 0.13
N ILE A 328 11.71 -2.16 -1.13
CA ILE A 328 10.40 -2.15 -1.80
C ILE A 328 10.25 -3.38 -2.70
N ALA A 329 11.29 -3.74 -3.45
CA ALA A 329 11.30 -4.86 -4.39
C ALA A 329 11.07 -6.22 -3.71
N ARG A 330 11.47 -6.35 -2.43
CA ARG A 330 11.30 -7.60 -1.65
C ARG A 330 9.86 -7.87 -1.23
N LEU A 331 9.00 -6.84 -1.18
CA LEU A 331 7.67 -6.90 -0.58
C LEU A 331 6.63 -7.51 -1.54
N THR A 332 5.74 -8.35 -1.00
CA THR A 332 4.65 -8.97 -1.79
C THR A 332 3.49 -7.98 -1.92
N PRO A 333 3.09 -7.53 -3.11
CA PRO A 333 1.88 -6.73 -3.26
C PRO A 333 0.63 -7.59 -3.04
N THR A 334 -0.45 -6.98 -2.56
CA THR A 334 -1.77 -7.63 -2.50
C THR A 334 -2.77 -6.92 -3.40
N TYR A 335 -3.34 -7.69 -4.35
CA TYR A 335 -4.31 -7.23 -5.34
C TYR A 335 -5.67 -7.92 -5.15
N ARG A 336 -6.22 -7.82 -3.92
CA ARG A 336 -7.49 -8.45 -3.51
C ARG A 336 -8.57 -8.31 -4.58
N LYS A 337 -8.89 -9.42 -5.27
CA LYS A 337 -9.67 -9.38 -6.52
C LYS A 337 -11.07 -8.78 -6.35
N GLU A 338 -11.63 -8.90 -5.16
CA GLU A 338 -13.00 -8.46 -4.85
C GLU A 338 -13.05 -7.22 -3.96
N LYS A 339 -11.95 -6.88 -3.26
CA LYS A 339 -11.97 -5.76 -2.32
C LYS A 339 -11.96 -4.43 -3.08
N ILE A 340 -12.91 -3.58 -2.74
CA ILE A 340 -12.92 -2.17 -3.10
C ILE A 340 -12.24 -1.41 -1.94
N SER A 341 -11.19 -0.67 -2.26
CA SER A 341 -10.51 0.26 -1.37
C SER A 341 -10.88 1.69 -1.73
N LEU A 342 -10.66 2.60 -0.79
CA LEU A 342 -10.72 4.04 -1.04
C LEU A 342 -9.33 4.58 -1.34
N PHE A 343 -9.25 5.61 -2.16
CA PHE A 343 -8.09 6.47 -2.25
C PHE A 343 -8.51 7.92 -2.01
N SER A 344 -7.68 8.67 -1.30
CA SER A 344 -7.82 10.08 -0.98
C SER A 344 -6.95 10.92 -1.89
N LEU A 345 -7.52 11.97 -2.49
CA LEU A 345 -6.77 12.96 -3.26
C LEU A 345 -5.64 13.56 -2.40
N ASP A 346 -5.91 13.84 -1.14
CA ASP A 346 -4.91 14.46 -0.27
C ASP A 346 -3.83 13.45 0.16
N HIS A 347 -4.23 12.35 0.78
CA HIS A 347 -3.31 11.42 1.44
C HIS A 347 -2.53 10.53 0.46
N ASP A 348 -3.12 10.16 -0.68
CA ASP A 348 -2.52 9.20 -1.61
C ASP A 348 -1.88 9.87 -2.84
N ILE A 349 -2.17 11.15 -3.10
CA ILE A 349 -1.69 11.87 -4.29
C ILE A 349 -0.97 13.16 -3.90
N ILE A 350 -1.62 14.11 -3.21
CA ILE A 350 -1.03 15.43 -2.97
C ILE A 350 0.13 15.34 -1.97
N VAL A 351 -0.09 14.77 -0.78
CA VAL A 351 0.95 14.70 0.27
C VAL A 351 2.19 13.92 -0.17
N PRO A 352 2.08 12.74 -0.82
CA PRO A 352 3.26 12.05 -1.36
C PRO A 352 4.01 12.88 -2.41
N ASN A 353 3.31 13.62 -3.27
CA ASN A 353 3.95 14.48 -4.28
C ASN A 353 4.67 15.67 -3.64
N GLU A 354 4.08 16.33 -2.65
CA GLU A 354 4.74 17.41 -1.90
C GLU A 354 5.98 16.89 -1.15
N CYS A 355 5.90 15.69 -0.57
CA CYS A 355 7.05 15.02 0.04
C CYS A 355 8.15 14.76 -1.00
N LEU A 356 7.82 14.27 -2.19
CA LEU A 356 8.79 14.10 -3.27
C LEU A 356 9.47 15.44 -3.65
N GLN A 357 8.67 16.51 -3.78
CA GLN A 357 9.19 17.84 -4.10
C GLN A 357 10.11 18.40 -3.01
N GLN A 358 9.78 18.19 -1.71
CA GLN A 358 10.64 18.56 -0.58
C GLN A 358 12.05 17.96 -0.71
N PHE A 359 12.14 16.73 -1.25
CA PHE A 359 13.41 16.02 -1.47
C PHE A 359 13.97 16.20 -2.90
N GLY A 360 13.54 17.25 -3.61
CA GLY A 360 14.12 17.67 -4.90
C GLY A 360 13.65 16.86 -6.11
N ILE A 361 12.61 16.03 -5.97
CA ILE A 361 12.04 15.30 -7.11
C ILE A 361 11.06 16.19 -7.87
N ASP A 362 11.34 16.37 -9.16
CA ASP A 362 10.39 16.95 -10.10
C ASP A 362 9.29 15.93 -10.46
N ILE A 363 8.13 16.05 -9.82
CA ILE A 363 6.96 15.19 -10.03
C ILE A 363 6.32 15.31 -11.43
N PHE A 364 6.72 16.31 -12.22
CA PHE A 364 6.26 16.49 -13.59
C PHE A 364 7.22 15.84 -14.58
N ALA A 365 8.53 16.07 -14.43
CA ALA A 365 9.52 15.60 -15.39
C ALA A 365 10.11 14.21 -15.06
N ASN A 366 10.06 13.76 -13.81
CA ASN A 366 10.65 12.49 -13.41
C ASN A 366 9.65 11.31 -13.56
N PRO A 367 9.80 10.44 -14.58
CA PRO A 367 8.87 9.35 -14.82
C PRO A 367 8.94 8.23 -13.78
N ALA A 368 10.01 8.15 -12.98
CA ALA A 368 10.20 7.11 -11.97
C ALA A 368 9.22 7.24 -10.78
N TYR A 369 8.61 8.42 -10.62
CA TYR A 369 7.65 8.73 -9.56
C TYR A 369 6.25 9.03 -10.10
N ASP A 370 5.91 8.48 -11.28
CA ASP A 370 4.56 8.55 -11.84
C ASP A 370 3.53 7.90 -10.89
N THR A 371 2.27 8.34 -10.90
CA THR A 371 1.29 8.01 -9.84
C THR A 371 1.06 6.52 -9.65
N TRP A 372 1.09 5.74 -10.73
CA TRP A 372 0.93 4.28 -10.66
C TRP A 372 2.03 3.61 -9.81
N VAL A 373 3.22 4.21 -9.72
CA VAL A 373 4.32 3.77 -8.85
C VAL A 373 3.94 3.92 -7.39
N LEU A 374 3.34 5.07 -7.02
CA LEU A 374 2.90 5.36 -5.65
C LEU A 374 1.84 4.34 -5.20
N PHE A 375 0.87 4.02 -6.07
CA PHE A 375 -0.16 3.03 -5.78
C PHE A 375 0.38 1.59 -5.74
N THR A 376 1.38 1.28 -6.56
CA THR A 376 2.07 -0.03 -6.50
C THR A 376 2.83 -0.18 -5.19
N LEU A 377 3.54 0.87 -4.77
CA LEU A 377 4.25 0.95 -3.50
C LEU A 377 3.28 0.82 -2.31
N ALA A 378 2.13 1.51 -2.35
CA ALA A 378 1.09 1.38 -1.34
C ALA A 378 0.56 -0.07 -1.23
N ALA A 379 0.32 -0.75 -2.36
CA ALA A 379 -0.15 -2.14 -2.36
C ALA A 379 0.88 -3.12 -1.75
N ARG A 380 2.19 -2.84 -1.91
CA ARG A 380 3.27 -3.59 -1.24
C ARG A 380 3.30 -3.29 0.25
N ILE A 381 3.27 -2.03 0.63
CA ILE A 381 3.33 -1.64 2.04
C ILE A 381 2.15 -2.19 2.83
N GLU A 382 0.91 -2.04 2.32
CA GLU A 382 -0.30 -2.48 3.03
C GLU A 382 -0.25 -3.96 3.38
N ASN A 383 0.27 -4.79 2.47
CA ASN A 383 0.33 -6.23 2.67
C ASN A 383 1.42 -6.70 3.64
N ASN A 384 2.49 -5.90 3.78
CA ASN A 384 3.69 -6.31 4.53
C ASN A 384 3.86 -5.56 5.85
N SER A 385 3.02 -4.55 6.10
CA SER A 385 3.06 -3.76 7.32
C SER A 385 2.46 -4.49 8.52
N TRP A 386 3.02 -4.23 9.69
CA TRP A 386 2.42 -4.51 10.99
C TRP A 386 2.14 -3.17 11.69
N SER A 387 1.33 -3.23 12.74
CA SER A 387 0.96 -2.03 13.50
C SER A 387 0.87 -2.34 14.97
N ASP A 388 1.25 -1.37 15.78
CA ASP A 388 0.82 -1.25 17.16
C ASP A 388 -0.23 -0.11 17.27
N PRO A 389 -0.81 0.17 18.44
CA PRO A 389 -1.82 1.21 18.60
C PRO A 389 -1.45 2.62 18.10
N VAL A 390 -0.17 2.93 17.96
CA VAL A 390 0.35 4.27 17.68
C VAL A 390 1.20 4.29 16.39
N HIS A 391 1.84 3.17 16.06
CA HIS A 391 2.82 3.08 14.98
C HIS A 391 2.42 2.05 13.93
N LYS A 392 2.83 2.34 12.69
CA LYS A 392 2.77 1.39 11.57
C LYS A 392 4.16 1.22 11.00
N CYS A 393 4.57 -0.01 10.75
CA CYS A 393 5.94 -0.30 10.36
C CYS A 393 5.98 -1.44 9.35
N VAL A 394 6.98 -1.43 8.47
CA VAL A 394 7.36 -2.59 7.65
C VAL A 394 8.75 -3.01 8.12
N SER A 395 8.90 -4.25 8.55
CA SER A 395 10.18 -4.80 9.02
C SER A 395 10.84 -5.58 7.88
N PRO A 396 12.02 -5.15 7.38
CA PRO A 396 12.58 -5.60 6.10
C PRO A 396 12.79 -7.10 5.92
N LEU A 397 13.03 -7.84 7.01
CA LEU A 397 13.25 -9.29 7.01
C LEU A 397 12.03 -10.04 7.52
N PHE A 398 11.34 -9.52 8.54
CA PHE A 398 10.14 -10.13 9.12
C PHE A 398 8.99 -10.26 8.12
N SER A 399 8.82 -9.29 7.21
CA SER A 399 7.78 -9.34 6.17
C SER A 399 7.90 -10.51 5.19
N LEU A 400 9.02 -11.26 5.22
CA LEU A 400 9.26 -12.41 4.35
C LEU A 400 8.77 -13.74 4.96
N PHE A 401 8.39 -13.75 6.24
CA PHE A 401 7.88 -14.95 6.90
C PHE A 401 6.45 -15.22 6.45
N ASN A 402 6.18 -16.48 6.07
CA ASN A 402 4.85 -16.89 5.68
C ASN A 402 3.96 -17.20 6.89
N HIS A 403 2.67 -17.28 6.64
CA HIS A 403 1.67 -17.59 7.65
C HIS A 403 1.55 -19.10 7.93
N SER A 404 1.37 -19.46 9.20
CA SER A 404 0.76 -20.73 9.61
C SER A 404 -0.14 -20.52 10.83
N CYS A 405 -1.27 -21.23 10.89
CA CYS A 405 -2.12 -21.23 12.10
C CYS A 405 -1.47 -22.01 13.27
N THR A 406 -0.42 -22.79 13.00
CA THR A 406 0.45 -23.44 13.99
C THR A 406 1.91 -23.02 13.72
N PRO A 407 2.28 -21.78 14.07
CA PRO A 407 3.60 -21.23 13.75
C PRO A 407 4.70 -21.94 14.57
N ASN A 408 5.92 -21.91 14.05
CA ASN A 408 7.12 -22.38 14.75
C ASN A 408 8.03 -21.21 15.19
N VAL A 409 7.59 -19.98 14.96
CA VAL A 409 8.26 -18.73 15.32
C VAL A 409 7.30 -17.75 15.96
N ASP A 410 7.74 -17.14 17.05
CA ASP A 410 7.08 -16.03 17.73
C ASP A 410 7.85 -14.74 17.54
N TRP A 411 7.17 -13.61 17.66
CA TRP A 411 7.77 -12.30 17.55
C TRP A 411 7.24 -11.32 18.59
N THR A 412 8.06 -10.32 18.93
CA THR A 412 7.73 -9.26 19.89
C THR A 412 8.28 -7.93 19.41
N ILE A 413 7.58 -6.84 19.72
CA ILE A 413 8.00 -5.47 19.36
C ILE A 413 8.88 -4.91 20.48
N GLY A 414 9.99 -4.28 20.11
CA GLY A 414 10.85 -3.53 21.02
C GLY A 414 10.14 -2.30 21.60
N ARG A 415 10.70 -1.74 22.68
CA ARG A 415 10.16 -0.50 23.28
C ARG A 415 10.33 0.74 22.38
N ASP A 416 11.17 0.63 21.36
CA ASP A 416 11.41 1.65 20.34
C ASP A 416 10.36 1.64 19.22
N HIS A 417 9.39 0.71 19.25
CA HIS A 417 8.31 0.57 18.26
C HIS A 417 8.78 0.34 16.81
N THR A 418 10.06 0.10 16.61
CA THR A 418 10.72 0.04 15.31
C THR A 418 11.60 -1.20 15.15
N THR A 419 11.93 -1.87 16.25
CA THR A 419 12.67 -3.14 16.25
C THR A 419 11.75 -4.33 16.51
N LEU A 420 11.78 -5.33 15.63
CA LEU A 420 11.15 -6.62 15.88
C LEU A 420 12.16 -7.66 16.37
N TRP A 421 11.78 -8.43 17.37
CA TRP A 421 12.53 -9.58 17.87
C TRP A 421 11.79 -10.85 17.51
N VAL A 422 12.51 -11.84 17.02
CA VAL A 422 11.94 -13.08 16.49
C VAL A 422 12.67 -14.27 17.10
N ARG A 423 11.92 -15.24 17.62
CA ARG A 423 12.44 -16.43 18.30
C ARG A 423 11.67 -17.69 17.91
N SER A 424 12.31 -18.85 18.00
CA SER A 424 11.63 -20.13 17.80
C SER A 424 10.64 -20.42 18.93
N SER A 425 9.42 -20.86 18.60
CA SER A 425 8.39 -21.25 19.57
C SER A 425 8.47 -22.74 19.95
N ARG A 426 9.16 -23.53 19.12
CA ARG A 426 9.49 -24.96 19.32
C ARG A 426 10.82 -25.31 18.66
N ASP A 427 11.26 -26.55 18.80
CA ASP A 427 12.39 -27.06 18.03
C ASP A 427 12.05 -27.08 16.53
N VAL A 428 13.01 -26.65 15.71
CA VAL A 428 12.90 -26.57 14.25
C VAL A 428 14.09 -27.28 13.62
N VAL A 429 13.83 -28.15 12.65
CA VAL A 429 14.88 -28.89 11.95
C VAL A 429 15.38 -28.08 10.75
N ARG A 430 16.65 -28.21 10.41
CA ARG A 430 17.25 -27.63 9.19
C ARG A 430 16.38 -27.96 7.96
N GLY A 431 16.13 -26.92 7.15
CA GLY A 431 15.33 -27.02 5.94
C GLY A 431 13.82 -26.91 6.16
N GLU A 432 13.34 -26.86 7.41
CA GLU A 432 11.95 -26.54 7.71
C GLU A 432 11.67 -25.04 7.45
N GLN A 433 10.51 -24.72 6.89
CA GLN A 433 10.09 -23.33 6.72
C GLN A 433 9.68 -22.71 8.06
N LEU A 434 10.07 -21.47 8.28
CA LEU A 434 9.74 -20.68 9.45
C LEU A 434 8.46 -19.88 9.20
N PHE A 435 7.47 -20.06 10.08
CA PHE A 435 6.15 -19.49 9.97
C PHE A 435 5.80 -18.64 11.18
N VAL A 436 5.09 -17.54 10.93
CA VAL A 436 4.53 -16.66 11.95
C VAL A 436 3.00 -16.67 11.88
N MET A 437 2.34 -16.28 12.96
CA MET A 437 0.91 -15.96 12.95
C MET A 437 0.75 -14.50 12.50
N TYR A 438 -0.04 -14.25 11.45
CA TYR A 438 -0.25 -12.89 10.91
C TYR A 438 -1.25 -12.08 11.75
N ASP A 439 -2.16 -12.76 12.43
CA ASP A 439 -3.14 -12.13 13.31
C ASP A 439 -3.26 -12.95 14.59
N HIS A 440 -2.68 -12.46 15.69
CA HIS A 440 -2.70 -13.18 16.96
C HIS A 440 -4.11 -13.25 17.58
N PHE A 441 -5.05 -12.40 17.13
CA PHE A 441 -6.47 -12.47 17.52
C PHE A 441 -7.19 -13.68 16.93
N LEU A 442 -6.58 -14.40 15.97
CA LEU A 442 -7.13 -15.62 15.38
C LEU A 442 -6.82 -16.90 16.18
N LEU A 443 -6.01 -16.82 17.24
CA LEU A 443 -5.76 -17.98 18.08
C LEU A 443 -7.06 -18.51 18.69
N GLY A 444 -7.29 -19.82 18.54
CA GLY A 444 -8.50 -20.49 19.01
C GLY A 444 -9.76 -20.21 18.19
N GLN A 445 -9.69 -19.34 17.16
CA GLN A 445 -10.86 -19.05 16.31
C GLN A 445 -11.17 -20.22 15.36
N PRO A 446 -12.44 -20.40 14.93
CA PRO A 446 -12.84 -21.49 14.04
C PRO A 446 -12.23 -21.38 12.63
N LEU A 447 -12.11 -22.51 11.92
CA LEU A 447 -11.53 -22.60 10.57
C LEU A 447 -12.02 -21.50 9.62
N TYR A 448 -13.36 -21.33 9.55
CA TYR A 448 -14.00 -20.37 8.68
C TYR A 448 -13.57 -18.94 8.99
N GLU A 449 -13.58 -18.53 10.25
CA GLU A 449 -13.19 -17.16 10.64
C GLU A 449 -11.70 -16.91 10.41
N ARG A 450 -10.83 -17.92 10.66
CA ARG A 450 -9.41 -17.81 10.33
C ARG A 450 -9.19 -17.61 8.84
N ARG A 451 -9.78 -18.46 7.97
CA ARG A 451 -9.65 -18.35 6.51
C ARG A 451 -10.22 -17.03 5.99
N LYS A 452 -11.42 -16.65 6.43
CA LYS A 452 -12.06 -15.38 6.07
C LYS A 452 -11.18 -14.18 6.41
N ARG A 453 -10.56 -14.16 7.60
CA ARG A 453 -9.64 -13.09 8.01
C ARG A 453 -8.34 -13.11 7.21
N LEU A 454 -7.75 -14.29 6.98
CA LEU A 454 -6.45 -14.45 6.32
C LEU A 454 -6.47 -14.16 4.81
N ARG A 455 -7.63 -14.28 4.15
CA ARG A 455 -7.81 -13.85 2.75
C ARG A 455 -7.35 -12.41 2.50
N ARG A 456 -7.32 -11.56 3.54
CA ARG A 456 -6.80 -10.18 3.41
C ARG A 456 -5.33 -10.10 2.99
N TRP A 457 -4.53 -11.13 3.29
CA TRP A 457 -3.11 -11.22 2.91
C TRP A 457 -2.83 -12.29 1.85
N LEU A 458 -3.55 -13.42 1.91
CA LEU A 458 -3.28 -14.57 1.06
C LEU A 458 -4.03 -14.51 -0.29
N ASP A 459 -5.10 -13.70 -0.38
CA ASP A 459 -6.07 -13.70 -1.49
C ASP A 459 -6.62 -15.12 -1.81
N ALA A 460 -6.53 -16.03 -0.83
CA ALA A 460 -6.89 -17.44 -0.90
C ALA A 460 -7.09 -18.00 0.53
N ASP A 461 -7.61 -19.24 0.62
CA ASP A 461 -7.77 -19.94 1.89
C ASP A 461 -6.45 -20.51 2.40
N CYS A 462 -6.18 -20.34 3.70
CA CYS A 462 -5.03 -20.94 4.37
C CYS A 462 -5.02 -22.46 4.21
N GLN A 463 -3.88 -22.99 3.77
CA GLN A 463 -3.63 -24.41 3.50
C GLN A 463 -2.63 -25.02 4.52
N CYS A 464 -2.48 -24.42 5.70
CA CYS A 464 -1.60 -24.99 6.73
C CYS A 464 -2.15 -26.34 7.23
N SER A 465 -1.29 -27.15 7.86
CA SER A 465 -1.62 -28.48 8.35
C SER A 465 -2.87 -28.50 9.24
N LEU A 466 -2.99 -27.55 10.17
CA LEU A 466 -4.17 -27.42 11.04
C LEU A 466 -5.45 -27.16 10.23
N CYS A 467 -5.42 -26.21 9.29
CA CYS A 467 -6.60 -25.89 8.49
C CYS A 467 -7.04 -27.06 7.61
N LEU A 468 -6.10 -27.81 7.04
CA LEU A 468 -6.40 -29.00 6.24
C LEU A 468 -6.95 -30.15 7.08
N GLN A 469 -6.48 -30.32 8.32
CA GLN A 469 -7.01 -31.30 9.27
C GLN A 469 -8.43 -30.96 9.68
N GLU A 470 -8.68 -29.72 10.10
CA GLU A 470 -10.01 -29.24 10.48
C GLU A 470 -11.00 -29.32 9.30
N GLU A 471 -10.58 -28.99 8.08
CA GLU A 471 -11.43 -29.10 6.89
C GLU A 471 -11.84 -30.54 6.60
N LYS A 472 -10.91 -31.50 6.71
CA LYS A 472 -11.21 -32.93 6.58
C LYS A 472 -12.18 -33.40 7.66
N GLU A 473 -11.99 -32.94 8.88
CA GLU A 473 -12.85 -33.30 10.00
C GLU A 473 -14.26 -32.71 9.87
N GLU A 474 -14.39 -31.43 9.48
CA GLU A 474 -15.68 -30.82 9.16
C GLU A 474 -16.38 -31.56 8.01
N ALA A 475 -15.64 -31.97 6.98
CA ALA A 475 -16.18 -32.74 5.86
C ALA A 475 -16.66 -34.14 6.30
N ARG A 476 -15.91 -34.83 7.17
CA ARG A 476 -16.30 -36.13 7.76
C ARG A 476 -17.61 -35.99 8.54
N LEU A 477 -17.71 -34.98 9.40
CA LEU A 477 -18.90 -34.71 10.22
C LEU A 477 -20.12 -34.29 9.38
N ARG A 478 -19.92 -33.63 8.23
CA ARG A 478 -21.02 -33.35 7.27
C ARG A 478 -21.46 -34.63 6.57
N GLY A 479 -20.52 -35.45 6.08
CA GLY A 479 -20.82 -36.73 5.44
C GLY A 479 -21.51 -37.72 6.37
N GLU A 480 -21.21 -37.71 7.67
CA GLU A 480 -21.91 -38.53 8.68
C GLU A 480 -23.34 -38.03 8.95
N ARG A 481 -23.60 -36.71 8.86
CA ARG A 481 -24.94 -36.13 8.95
C ARG A 481 -25.80 -36.41 7.72
N ASP A 482 -25.20 -36.48 6.53
CA ASP A 482 -25.88 -36.76 5.26
C ASP A 482 -26.14 -38.25 5.00
N LYS A 483 -25.67 -39.16 5.88
CA LYS A 483 -26.05 -40.57 5.83
C LYS A 483 -27.54 -40.72 6.17
N ARG A 484 -28.40 -40.68 5.14
CA ARG A 484 -29.81 -41.08 5.24
C ARG A 484 -29.92 -42.45 5.88
N CYS A 485 -30.79 -42.58 6.88
CA CYS A 485 -31.21 -43.89 7.38
C CYS A 485 -31.87 -44.66 6.24
N ASP A 486 -31.34 -45.84 5.90
CA ASP A 486 -31.91 -46.72 4.85
C ASP A 486 -33.16 -47.49 5.32
N CYS A 487 -33.75 -47.04 6.43
CA CYS A 487 -34.83 -47.75 7.12
C CYS A 487 -36.23 -47.50 6.52
N GLY A 488 -36.35 -46.79 5.37
CA GLY A 488 -37.63 -46.54 4.69
C GLY A 488 -38.64 -45.71 5.50
N CYS A 489 -38.23 -45.16 6.65
CA CYS A 489 -39.07 -44.42 7.58
C CYS A 489 -39.16 -42.96 7.12
N GLY A 490 -40.31 -42.48 6.67
CA GLY A 490 -40.47 -41.05 6.31
C GLY A 490 -40.25 -40.06 7.47
N ARG A 491 -39.83 -40.50 8.67
CA ARG A 491 -39.65 -39.68 9.88
C ARG A 491 -38.20 -39.37 10.23
N CYS A 492 -37.24 -40.01 9.59
CA CYS A 492 -35.82 -39.84 9.92
C CYS A 492 -35.15 -38.69 9.14
N ASN A 493 -35.94 -37.87 8.41
CA ASN A 493 -35.52 -36.71 7.62
C ASN A 493 -36.05 -35.36 8.15
N GLU A 494 -36.53 -35.27 9.39
CA GLU A 494 -36.71 -33.96 10.03
C GLU A 494 -35.34 -33.47 10.50
N GLY A 495 -34.70 -32.66 9.65
CA GLY A 495 -33.35 -32.17 9.84
C GLY A 495 -33.17 -31.52 11.21
N ALA A 496 -32.27 -32.10 12.01
CA ALA A 496 -31.67 -31.40 13.12
C ALA A 496 -30.77 -30.28 12.56
N GLN A 497 -31.37 -29.12 12.26
CA GLN A 497 -30.65 -27.86 12.23
C GLN A 497 -30.29 -27.49 13.66
N THR A 498 -29.20 -28.05 14.17
CA THR A 498 -28.47 -27.44 15.27
C THR A 498 -27.11 -26.98 14.73
N SER A 499 -26.94 -25.67 14.76
CA SER A 499 -25.64 -25.02 14.66
C SER A 499 -24.66 -25.73 15.60
N LEU A 500 -23.45 -26.02 15.12
CA LEU A 500 -22.40 -26.73 15.85
C LEU A 500 -21.89 -25.96 17.11
N TRP A 501 -22.54 -24.86 17.49
CA TRP A 501 -22.11 -23.92 18.54
C TRP A 501 -22.98 -23.93 19.81
N ASP A 502 -24.04 -24.75 19.88
CA ASP A 502 -24.99 -24.74 21.01
C ASP A 502 -24.88 -25.95 21.97
N ILE A 503 -23.75 -26.68 21.98
CA ILE A 503 -23.59 -27.87 22.84
C ILE A 503 -22.72 -27.68 24.09
N GLU A 504 -22.22 -26.46 24.34
CA GLU A 504 -21.68 -26.13 25.66
C GLU A 504 -22.72 -25.29 26.40
N GLN A 505 -23.09 -25.72 27.61
CA GLN A 505 -23.78 -24.86 28.57
C GLN A 505 -23.00 -23.55 28.64
N LYS A 506 -23.58 -22.48 28.11
CA LYS A 506 -22.95 -21.16 28.08
C LYS A 506 -22.51 -20.82 29.52
N PRO A 507 -21.22 -20.56 29.79
CA PRO A 507 -20.78 -20.23 31.14
C PRO A 507 -21.55 -18.98 31.59
N VAL A 508 -22.25 -19.10 32.71
CA VAL A 508 -22.99 -17.99 33.32
C VAL A 508 -21.97 -17.12 34.05
N PHE A 509 -21.73 -15.91 33.54
CA PHE A 509 -20.88 -14.94 34.23
C PHE A 509 -21.67 -14.28 35.36
N PRO A 510 -21.01 -13.77 36.42
CA PRO A 510 -21.70 -13.04 37.50
C PRO A 510 -22.55 -11.85 37.00
N GLU A 511 -22.19 -11.32 35.83
CA GLU A 511 -22.84 -10.20 35.14
C GLU A 511 -24.21 -10.59 34.53
N ASP A 512 -24.38 -11.87 34.16
CA ASP A 512 -25.62 -12.40 33.58
C ASP A 512 -26.77 -12.53 34.61
N SER A 513 -26.45 -12.37 35.91
CA SER A 513 -27.41 -12.42 37.01
C SER A 513 -28.07 -11.06 37.30
N TYR A 514 -27.57 -9.97 36.71
CA TYR A 514 -28.21 -8.65 36.81
C TYR A 514 -29.31 -8.53 35.76
N ARG A 515 -30.51 -9.00 36.14
CA ARG A 515 -31.74 -8.52 35.48
C ARG A 515 -31.82 -7.01 35.66
N VAL A 516 -31.39 -6.27 34.65
CA VAL A 516 -31.78 -4.87 34.46
C VAL A 516 -33.28 -4.89 34.19
N GLU A 517 -34.08 -4.67 35.23
CA GLU A 517 -35.48 -4.31 35.06
C GLU A 517 -35.53 -3.00 34.27
N HIS A 518 -35.88 -3.10 32.99
CA HIS A 518 -36.31 -1.97 32.20
C HIS A 518 -37.59 -1.41 32.84
N ARG A 519 -37.43 -0.47 33.77
CA ARG A 519 -38.50 0.43 34.17
C ARG A 519 -38.77 1.40 33.01
N GLY A 520 -39.78 1.06 32.22
CA GLY A 520 -40.40 2.00 31.31
C GLY A 520 -41.26 3.02 32.06
N MET A 521 -41.25 4.24 31.51
CA MET A 521 -42.29 5.27 31.54
C MET A 521 -42.59 6.08 32.82
N ARG A 522 -42.58 7.41 32.58
CA ARG A 522 -43.23 8.55 33.28
C ARG A 522 -42.61 8.95 34.62
N GLU A 523 -42.33 10.21 34.92
CA GLU A 523 -42.88 11.51 34.44
C GLU A 523 -41.78 12.50 34.03
#